data_AF-A0A3M4TKZ4-F1
#
_entry.id   AF-A0A3M4TKZ4-F1
#
_cell.length_a   1.000
_cell.length_b   1.000
_cell.length_c   1.000
_cell.angle_alpha   90.00
_cell.angle_beta   90.00
_cell.angle_gamma   90.00
#
_symmetry.space_group_name_H-M   'P 1'
#
loop_
_entity.id
_entity.type
_entity.pdbx_description
1 polymer ?
#
loop_
_entity_poly.entity_id
_entity_poly.type
_entity_poly.pdbx_seq_one_letter_code
_entity_poly.pdbx_strand_id
1 'polypeptide(L)'
;MIKLLRHLKARFGQKCTAPPPASAPIAEPASEGELVSRVQQNLAWLPVYQEPEPLNSPPPTCPPLGRENESLLIRYRAYIAQVEQADRSTLDEACCQTGRQLAQELLDTAITMASLKADSSPDMYWLIQSAAIASMFADGVQSEAFERYREHLQHYRKGRRTAGQVSAFDIYVEWHTPKPVRAFLPHPSSETRSPSEPSPTPEDIDELLSYLPRLYPDGVAIKTYVVKENTYWPEYFKVVDDFYRASGKGCWTDFDYINHGAGDMLENDAYIAQANLADIQTMLTYCNRGERFCDGHNGWMIEKGYLLKILRRLNVLRGADL
;
A
#
# COMPACT_ATOMS: atom_id res chain seq x y z
N MET A 1 -1.98 -59.71 -17.54
CA MET A 1 -2.42 -58.33 -17.23
C MET A 1 -3.87 -58.06 -17.70
N ILE A 2 -4.82 -58.98 -17.44
CA ILE A 2 -6.23 -58.94 -17.95
C ILE A 2 -7.26 -59.40 -16.87
N LYS A 3 -6.84 -59.78 -15.66
CA LYS A 3 -7.75 -60.30 -14.61
C LYS A 3 -8.18 -59.27 -13.55
N LEU A 4 -7.57 -58.08 -13.50
CA LEU A 4 -7.96 -57.02 -12.55
C LEU A 4 -9.07 -56.09 -13.09
N LEU A 5 -9.20 -55.96 -14.42
CA LEU A 5 -10.23 -55.15 -15.08
C LEU A 5 -11.62 -55.81 -15.13
N ARG A 6 -11.74 -57.09 -14.74
CA ARG A 6 -13.02 -57.83 -14.77
C ARG A 6 -13.83 -57.71 -13.47
N HIS A 7 -13.25 -57.19 -12.39
CA HIS A 7 -13.94 -56.99 -11.10
C HIS A 7 -14.54 -55.59 -10.90
N LEU A 8 -14.22 -54.60 -11.74
CA LEU A 8 -14.77 -53.24 -11.63
C LEU A 8 -16.04 -53.02 -12.47
N LYS A 9 -16.34 -53.90 -13.44
CA LYS A 9 -17.53 -53.77 -14.29
C LYS A 9 -18.82 -54.41 -13.72
N ALA A 10 -18.72 -55.11 -12.58
CA ALA A 10 -19.85 -55.80 -11.94
C ALA A 10 -20.48 -55.03 -10.75
N ARG A 11 -19.94 -53.87 -10.36
CA ARG A 11 -20.53 -53.00 -9.30
C ARG A 11 -21.25 -51.75 -9.82
N PHE A 12 -21.25 -51.50 -11.13
CA PHE A 12 -21.90 -50.34 -11.76
C PHE A 12 -23.08 -50.69 -12.67
N GLY A 13 -23.75 -51.82 -12.41
CA GLY A 13 -24.82 -52.33 -13.25
C GLY A 13 -26.02 -52.81 -12.46
N GLN A 14 -26.64 -51.95 -11.65
CA GLN A 14 -28.00 -52.21 -11.17
C GLN A 14 -28.77 -50.90 -11.02
N LYS A 15 -29.65 -50.67 -12.01
CA LYS A 15 -30.73 -49.67 -11.98
C LYS A 15 -31.73 -50.08 -10.91
N CYS A 16 -31.95 -49.23 -9.91
CA CYS A 16 -33.16 -49.22 -9.10
C CYS A 16 -34.01 -48.02 -9.53
N THR A 17 -35.17 -48.31 -10.10
CA THR A 17 -36.25 -47.35 -10.42
C THR A 17 -37.14 -47.14 -9.21
N ALA A 18 -37.36 -45.88 -8.80
CA ALA A 18 -38.49 -45.39 -7.99
C ALA A 18 -38.61 -43.85 -8.14
N PRO A 19 -39.69 -43.18 -7.66
CA PRO A 19 -40.83 -42.62 -8.41
C PRO A 19 -40.68 -41.09 -8.72
N PRO A 20 -41.62 -40.44 -9.44
CA PRO A 20 -41.42 -39.07 -9.92
C PRO A 20 -41.41 -38.05 -8.77
N PRO A 21 -40.57 -37.00 -8.83
CA PRO A 21 -40.58 -35.96 -7.80
C PRO A 21 -41.82 -35.08 -7.96
N ALA A 22 -42.50 -34.89 -6.83
CA ALA A 22 -43.57 -33.93 -6.67
C ALA A 22 -43.08 -32.50 -6.94
N SER A 23 -43.98 -31.69 -7.48
CA SER A 23 -43.81 -30.27 -7.78
C SER A 23 -43.10 -29.51 -6.65
N ALA A 24 -41.97 -28.88 -6.98
CA ALA A 24 -41.29 -27.97 -6.05
C ALA A 24 -42.18 -26.74 -5.77
N PRO A 25 -42.25 -26.25 -4.53
CA PRO A 25 -42.87 -24.96 -4.25
C PRO A 25 -42.00 -23.87 -4.89
N ILE A 26 -42.67 -22.90 -5.51
CA ILE A 26 -42.06 -21.66 -6.00
C ILE A 26 -41.40 -21.00 -4.78
N ALA A 27 -40.07 -20.88 -4.80
CA ALA A 27 -39.33 -20.15 -3.78
C ALA A 27 -39.64 -18.66 -3.92
N GLU A 28 -40.25 -18.08 -2.89
CA GLU A 28 -40.40 -16.63 -2.77
C GLU A 28 -39.02 -15.95 -2.74
N PRO A 29 -38.89 -14.73 -3.28
CA PRO A 29 -37.63 -13.99 -3.23
C PRO A 29 -37.28 -13.67 -1.78
N ALA A 30 -36.14 -14.19 -1.31
CA ALA A 30 -35.61 -13.91 0.02
C ALA A 30 -35.46 -12.39 0.23
N SER A 31 -35.95 -11.90 1.38
CA SER A 31 -35.81 -10.50 1.75
C SER A 31 -34.33 -10.12 1.93
N GLU A 32 -33.96 -8.88 1.62
CA GLU A 32 -32.58 -8.38 1.69
C GLU A 32 -31.93 -8.63 3.07
N GLY A 33 -32.70 -8.54 4.16
CA GLY A 33 -32.20 -8.81 5.52
C GLY A 33 -31.77 -10.27 5.74
N GLU A 34 -32.39 -11.22 5.04
CA GLU A 34 -32.06 -12.65 5.15
C GLU A 34 -30.79 -13.00 4.34
N LEU A 35 -30.56 -12.29 3.23
CA LEU A 35 -29.34 -12.39 2.43
C LEU A 35 -28.11 -11.87 3.19
N VAL A 36 -28.24 -10.73 3.88
CA VAL A 36 -27.15 -10.15 4.69
C VAL A 36 -26.76 -11.08 5.84
N SER A 37 -27.73 -11.67 6.54
CA SER A 37 -27.49 -12.63 7.64
C SER A 37 -26.78 -13.90 7.15
N ARG A 38 -27.18 -14.44 5.99
CA ARG A 38 -26.49 -15.58 5.37
C ARG A 38 -25.06 -15.26 4.94
N VAL A 39 -24.84 -14.08 4.39
CA VAL A 39 -23.51 -13.60 4.03
C VAL A 39 -22.61 -13.51 5.27
N GLN A 40 -23.11 -12.91 6.36
CA GLN A 40 -22.39 -12.83 7.63
C GLN A 40 -22.02 -14.22 8.18
N GLN A 41 -22.97 -15.16 8.20
CA GLN A 41 -22.70 -16.55 8.62
C GLN A 41 -21.64 -17.22 7.73
N ASN A 42 -21.71 -17.00 6.42
CA ASN A 42 -20.76 -17.57 5.46
C ASN A 42 -19.37 -16.95 5.54
N LEU A 43 -19.19 -15.81 6.22
CA LEU A 43 -17.91 -15.11 6.32
C LEU A 43 -17.39 -15.04 7.76
N ALA A 44 -18.17 -15.45 8.76
CA ALA A 44 -17.78 -15.45 10.17
C ALA A 44 -16.56 -16.32 10.49
N TRP A 45 -16.19 -17.25 9.59
CA TRP A 45 -14.97 -18.06 9.72
C TRP A 45 -13.71 -17.34 9.22
N LEU A 46 -13.85 -16.23 8.48
CA LEU A 46 -12.71 -15.46 8.01
C LEU A 46 -12.18 -14.61 9.18
N PRO A 47 -10.89 -14.71 9.51
CA PRO A 47 -10.30 -13.85 10.52
C PRO A 47 -10.38 -12.39 10.06
N VAL A 48 -10.61 -11.49 11.02
CA VAL A 48 -10.59 -10.05 10.80
C VAL A 48 -9.15 -9.58 10.59
N TYR A 49 -8.96 -8.62 9.70
CA TYR A 49 -7.64 -8.00 9.53
C TYR A 49 -7.24 -7.23 10.81
N GLN A 50 -6.04 -7.52 11.30
CA GLN A 50 -5.38 -6.71 12.31
C GLN A 50 -4.29 -5.90 11.62
N GLU A 51 -4.35 -4.59 11.75
CA GLU A 51 -3.38 -3.70 11.14
C GLU A 51 -1.97 -4.00 11.69
N PRO A 52 -0.98 -4.33 10.84
CA PRO A 52 0.41 -4.43 11.26
C PRO A 52 0.85 -3.07 11.79
N GLU A 53 1.48 -3.07 12.96
CA GLU A 53 2.10 -1.86 13.50
C GLU A 53 3.02 -1.24 12.44
N PRO A 54 3.02 0.10 12.29
CA PRO A 54 3.92 0.77 11.37
C PRO A 54 5.35 0.31 11.64
N LEU A 55 6.07 -0.03 10.57
CA LEU A 55 7.52 -0.21 10.65
C LEU A 55 8.13 1.16 10.95
N ASN A 56 8.20 1.52 12.23
CA ASN A 56 9.01 2.62 12.72
C ASN A 56 10.47 2.23 12.52
N SER A 57 10.97 2.37 11.30
CA SER A 57 12.37 2.08 11.00
C SER A 57 13.22 3.13 11.71
N PRO A 58 14.07 2.74 12.67
CA PRO A 58 14.96 3.68 13.32
C PRO A 58 15.91 4.31 12.30
N PRO A 59 16.49 5.48 12.62
CA PRO A 59 17.44 6.13 11.73
C PRO A 59 18.64 5.21 11.51
N PRO A 60 19.21 5.18 10.29
CA PRO A 60 20.41 4.43 10.01
C PRO A 60 21.52 4.74 11.04
N THR A 61 22.03 3.71 11.70
CA THR A 61 22.89 3.89 12.87
C THR A 61 24.30 4.31 12.49
N CYS A 62 24.82 5.35 13.14
CA CYS A 62 26.23 5.69 13.10
C CYS A 62 27.01 4.94 14.21
N PRO A 63 27.90 3.99 13.86
CA PRO A 63 28.68 3.25 14.84
C PRO A 63 29.68 4.15 15.57
N PRO A 64 30.26 3.71 16.71
CA PRO A 64 31.34 4.44 17.37
C PRO A 64 32.57 4.57 16.45
N LEU A 65 33.10 5.79 16.31
CA LEU A 65 34.21 6.13 15.40
C LEU A 65 35.46 6.61 16.15
N GLY A 66 35.84 5.91 17.22
CA GLY A 66 36.94 6.33 18.08
C GLY A 66 36.52 7.33 19.16
N ARG A 67 37.41 7.55 20.14
CA ARG A 67 37.14 8.41 21.31
C ARG A 67 37.11 9.89 20.94
N GLU A 68 37.90 10.26 19.94
CA GLU A 68 38.01 11.62 19.42
C GLU A 68 36.69 12.15 18.85
N ASN A 69 35.83 11.27 18.33
CA ASN A 69 34.55 11.63 17.71
C ASN A 69 33.35 11.44 18.65
N GLU A 70 33.57 10.92 19.87
CA GLU A 70 32.49 10.51 20.78
C GLU A 70 31.57 11.68 21.15
N SER A 71 32.13 12.85 21.47
CA SER A 71 31.36 14.05 21.80
C SER A 71 30.47 14.53 20.65
N LEU A 72 30.99 14.50 19.42
CA LEU A 72 30.23 14.86 18.22
C LEU A 72 29.07 13.88 17.98
N LEU A 73 29.35 12.57 18.08
CA LEU A 73 28.33 11.53 17.88
C LEU A 73 27.25 11.54 18.98
N ILE A 74 27.59 11.91 20.22
CA ILE A 74 26.61 12.10 21.30
C ILE A 74 25.67 13.25 20.96
N ARG A 75 26.20 14.42 20.54
CA ARG A 75 25.37 15.56 20.14
C ARG A 75 24.48 15.23 18.95
N TYR A 76 25.02 14.55 17.94
CA TYR A 76 24.25 14.08 16.80
C TYR A 76 23.08 13.17 17.22
N ARG A 77 23.34 12.14 18.04
CA ARG A 77 22.28 11.23 18.51
C ARG A 77 21.22 11.94 19.34
N ALA A 78 21.61 12.89 20.19
CA ALA A 78 20.67 13.69 20.97
C ALA A 78 19.78 14.55 20.06
N TYR A 79 20.37 15.17 19.03
CA TYR A 79 19.63 15.94 18.03
C TYR A 79 18.61 15.05 17.27
N ILE A 80 19.03 13.88 16.77
CA ILE A 80 18.13 12.98 16.05
C ILE A 80 16.97 12.50 16.93
N ALA A 81 17.26 12.11 18.18
CA ALA A 81 16.22 11.70 19.12
C ALA A 81 15.19 12.81 19.39
N GLN A 82 15.61 14.08 19.34
CA GLN A 82 14.72 15.23 19.48
C GLN A 82 13.86 15.44 18.23
N VAL A 83 14.45 15.43 17.03
CA VAL A 83 13.73 15.78 15.80
C VAL A 83 12.85 14.64 15.25
N GLU A 84 13.17 13.38 15.54
CA GLU A 84 12.30 12.24 15.14
C GLU A 84 10.99 12.20 15.91
N GLN A 85 10.93 12.80 17.11
CA GLN A 85 9.72 12.85 17.94
C GLN A 85 8.89 14.12 17.71
N ALA A 86 9.44 15.10 17.01
CA ALA A 86 8.82 16.40 16.78
C ALA A 86 7.99 16.38 15.48
N ASP A 87 6.87 17.10 15.48
CA ASP A 87 6.18 17.45 14.23
C ASP A 87 7.06 18.44 13.46
N ARG A 88 7.35 18.16 12.18
CA ARG A 88 8.18 19.03 11.32
C ARG A 88 7.67 20.47 11.25
N SER A 89 6.35 20.67 11.37
CA SER A 89 5.75 22.01 11.37
C SER A 89 6.05 22.82 12.64
N THR A 90 6.64 22.17 13.65
CA THR A 90 6.94 22.74 14.98
C THR A 90 8.43 22.92 15.27
N LEU A 91 9.31 22.54 14.33
CA LEU A 91 10.75 22.75 14.46
C LEU A 91 11.06 24.25 14.36
N ASP A 92 11.69 24.79 15.41
CA ASP A 92 12.11 26.20 15.42
C ASP A 92 13.45 26.41 14.70
N GLU A 93 13.73 27.67 14.34
CA GLU A 93 14.96 28.02 13.61
C GLU A 93 16.24 27.67 14.40
N ALA A 94 16.17 27.66 15.75
CA ALA A 94 17.29 27.28 16.59
C ALA A 94 17.63 25.80 16.46
N CYS A 95 16.60 24.93 16.39
CA CYS A 95 16.75 23.52 16.11
C CYS A 95 17.32 23.28 14.71
N CYS A 96 16.79 23.97 13.69
CA CYS A 96 17.32 23.90 12.32
C CYS A 96 18.79 24.32 12.28
N GLN A 97 19.16 25.42 12.93
CA GLN A 97 20.54 25.89 13.01
C GLN A 97 21.47 24.89 13.68
N THR A 98 21.00 24.21 14.73
CA THR A 98 21.75 23.14 15.42
C THR A 98 22.01 21.97 14.46
N GLY A 99 21.00 21.56 13.70
CA GLY A 99 21.14 20.50 12.70
C GLY A 99 22.13 20.85 11.58
N ARG A 100 22.09 22.08 11.07
CA ARG A 100 23.06 22.59 10.06
C ARG A 100 24.49 22.56 10.59
N GLN A 101 24.71 23.02 11.82
CA GLN A 101 26.03 22.99 12.46
C GLN A 101 26.55 21.57 12.61
N LEU A 102 25.71 20.65 13.11
CA LEU A 102 26.08 19.24 13.24
C LEU A 102 26.40 18.60 11.89
N ALA A 103 25.61 18.88 10.85
CA ALA A 103 25.84 18.36 9.50
C ALA A 103 27.21 18.79 8.97
N GLN A 104 27.55 20.08 9.12
CA GLN A 104 28.84 20.60 8.70
C GLN A 104 30.00 19.99 9.50
N GLU A 105 29.90 19.93 10.83
CA GLU A 105 30.95 19.35 11.68
C GLU A 105 31.20 17.86 11.37
N LEU A 106 30.15 17.10 11.09
CA LEU A 106 30.25 15.69 10.69
C LEU A 106 30.96 15.53 9.33
N LEU A 107 30.64 16.38 8.36
CA LEU A 107 31.30 16.37 7.04
C LEU A 107 32.77 16.81 7.14
N ASP A 108 33.08 17.86 7.89
CA ASP A 108 34.46 18.33 8.09
C ASP A 108 35.32 17.26 8.76
N THR A 109 34.72 16.53 9.71
CA THR A 109 35.36 15.37 10.36
C THR A 109 35.63 14.25 9.35
N ALA A 110 34.69 13.97 8.45
CA ALA A 110 34.87 12.97 7.39
C ALA A 110 36.01 13.34 6.42
N ILE A 111 36.06 14.61 6.00
CA ILE A 111 37.11 15.15 5.11
C ILE A 111 38.48 15.11 5.80
N THR A 112 38.54 15.49 7.07
CA THR A 112 39.77 15.40 7.88
C THR A 112 40.24 13.95 7.98
N MET A 113 39.34 13.00 8.21
CA MET A 113 39.68 11.58 8.23
C MET A 113 40.20 11.08 6.88
N ALA A 114 39.59 11.50 5.76
CA ALA A 114 40.05 11.18 4.41
C ALA A 114 41.50 11.66 4.17
N SER A 115 41.85 12.82 4.73
CA SER A 115 43.17 13.42 4.59
C SER A 115 44.25 12.73 5.43
N LEU A 116 43.86 12.10 6.55
CA LEU A 116 44.78 11.48 7.51
C LEU A 116 44.95 9.97 7.33
N LYS A 117 43.95 9.27 6.76
CA LYS A 117 43.95 7.82 6.58
C LYS A 117 44.01 7.47 5.10
N ALA A 118 45.08 6.78 4.67
CA ALA A 118 45.20 6.23 3.32
C ALA A 118 44.30 5.00 3.04
N ASP A 119 43.36 4.70 3.94
CA ASP A 119 42.68 3.41 3.98
C ASP A 119 41.18 3.52 3.71
N SER A 120 40.66 2.49 3.05
CA SER A 120 39.29 2.36 2.55
C SER A 120 38.24 2.08 3.65
N SER A 121 38.36 2.79 4.78
CA SER A 121 37.47 2.62 5.93
C SER A 121 36.06 3.14 5.63
N PRO A 122 34.99 2.41 6.01
CA PRO A 122 33.62 2.91 5.88
C PRO A 122 33.30 4.06 6.86
N ASP A 123 34.24 4.47 7.72
CA ASP A 123 34.05 5.54 8.70
C ASP A 123 33.59 6.87 8.09
N MET A 124 34.15 7.22 6.92
CA MET A 124 33.72 8.41 6.18
C MET A 124 32.25 8.31 5.76
N TYR A 125 31.81 7.14 5.31
CA TYR A 125 30.43 6.92 4.93
C TYR A 125 29.48 7.14 6.12
N TRP A 126 29.81 6.61 7.31
CA TRP A 126 28.98 6.78 8.50
C TRP A 126 28.81 8.25 8.89
N LEU A 127 29.89 9.04 8.83
CA LEU A 127 29.83 10.47 9.11
C LEU A 127 29.04 11.26 8.07
N ILE A 128 29.25 10.98 6.78
CA ILE A 128 28.52 11.66 5.70
C ILE A 128 27.03 11.30 5.77
N GLN A 129 26.70 10.05 6.12
CA GLN A 129 25.31 9.62 6.32
C GLN A 129 24.68 10.38 7.49
N SER A 130 25.38 10.49 8.62
CA SER A 130 24.90 11.28 9.75
C SER A 130 24.71 12.76 9.38
N ALA A 131 25.63 13.33 8.59
CA ALA A 131 25.51 14.70 8.09
C ALA A 131 24.28 14.89 7.20
N ALA A 132 24.04 13.94 6.28
CA ALA A 132 22.87 13.95 5.42
C ALA A 132 21.56 13.87 6.23
N ILE A 133 21.49 13.00 7.23
CA ILE A 133 20.29 12.89 8.10
C ILE A 133 20.09 14.19 8.89
N ALA A 134 21.14 14.79 9.45
CA ALA A 134 21.02 16.06 10.17
C ALA A 134 20.53 17.20 9.26
N SER A 135 21.09 17.33 8.06
CA SER A 135 20.63 18.32 7.06
C SER A 135 19.22 18.03 6.55
N MET A 136 18.82 16.76 6.45
CA MET A 136 17.45 16.38 6.07
C MET A 136 16.41 16.99 7.01
N PHE A 137 16.65 16.96 8.33
CA PHE A 137 15.76 17.54 9.33
C PHE A 137 15.89 19.07 9.43
N ALA A 138 17.09 19.61 9.21
CA ALA A 138 17.34 21.04 9.32
C ALA A 138 16.88 21.87 8.11
N ASP A 139 17.05 21.33 6.91
CA ASP A 139 16.86 22.04 5.63
C ASP A 139 15.78 21.39 4.76
N GLY A 140 15.43 20.13 5.02
CA GLY A 140 14.47 19.37 4.23
C GLY A 140 15.11 18.55 3.11
N VAL A 141 14.43 17.46 2.73
CA VAL A 141 14.84 16.50 1.68
C VAL A 141 14.99 17.11 0.28
N GLN A 142 14.39 18.28 0.03
CA GLN A 142 14.45 18.99 -1.26
C GLN A 142 15.51 20.09 -1.27
N SER A 143 16.22 20.31 -0.16
CA SER A 143 17.22 21.37 -0.07
C SER A 143 18.48 21.03 -0.86
N GLU A 144 19.11 22.06 -1.43
CA GLU A 144 20.42 21.93 -2.07
C GLU A 144 21.48 21.43 -1.09
N ALA A 145 21.39 21.84 0.19
CA ALA A 145 22.28 21.38 1.25
C ALA A 145 22.20 19.85 1.42
N PHE A 146 21.00 19.30 1.58
CA PHE A 146 20.79 17.87 1.73
C PHE A 146 21.28 17.07 0.51
N GLU A 147 20.95 17.53 -0.70
CA GLU A 147 21.33 16.85 -1.93
C GLU A 147 22.85 16.75 -2.12
N ARG A 148 23.62 17.77 -1.70
CA ARG A 148 25.09 17.69 -1.71
C ARG A 148 25.62 16.53 -0.86
N TYR A 149 25.08 16.32 0.33
CA TYR A 149 25.47 15.16 1.15
C TYR A 149 25.06 13.84 0.49
N ARG A 150 23.86 13.80 -0.10
CA ARG A 150 23.34 12.61 -0.78
C ARG A 150 24.20 12.20 -1.97
N GLU A 151 24.71 13.14 -2.76
CA GLU A 151 25.65 12.89 -3.86
C GLU A 151 26.95 12.22 -3.37
N HIS A 152 27.49 12.66 -2.23
CA HIS A 152 28.65 12.01 -1.61
C HIS A 152 28.37 10.55 -1.26
N LEU A 153 27.17 10.23 -0.75
CA LEU A 153 26.80 8.85 -0.40
C LEU A 153 26.67 7.93 -1.62
N GLN A 154 26.34 8.45 -2.81
CA GLN A 154 26.21 7.63 -4.02
C GLN A 154 27.53 6.95 -4.41
N HIS A 155 28.68 7.54 -4.06
CA HIS A 155 29.99 6.92 -4.27
C HIS A 155 30.14 5.58 -3.53
N TYR A 156 29.39 5.38 -2.45
CA TYR A 156 29.43 4.19 -1.60
C TYR A 156 28.40 3.12 -2.00
N ARG A 157 27.54 3.38 -3.00
CA ARG A 157 26.43 2.50 -3.40
C ARG A 157 26.88 1.11 -3.86
N LYS A 158 28.09 1.01 -4.42
CA LYS A 158 28.69 -0.26 -4.89
C LYS A 158 29.71 -0.85 -3.91
N GLY A 159 29.91 -0.23 -2.75
CA GLY A 159 30.88 -0.69 -1.76
C GLY A 159 30.41 -1.96 -1.06
N ARG A 160 31.27 -2.98 -0.94
CA ARG A 160 30.90 -4.28 -0.32
C ARG A 160 30.37 -4.14 1.12
N ARG A 161 30.81 -3.14 1.87
CA ARG A 161 30.43 -2.91 3.28
C ARG A 161 29.36 -1.84 3.47
N THR A 162 29.14 -0.99 2.47
CA THR A 162 28.29 0.21 2.56
C THR A 162 27.03 0.11 1.71
N ALA A 163 26.97 -0.77 0.70
CA ALA A 163 25.85 -0.87 -0.22
C ALA A 163 24.50 -1.06 0.49
N GLY A 164 24.42 -2.01 1.43
CA GLY A 164 23.19 -2.24 2.20
C GLY A 164 22.77 -1.06 3.07
N GLN A 165 23.74 -0.27 3.53
CA GLN A 165 23.48 0.91 4.36
C GLN A 165 23.05 2.11 3.52
N VAL A 166 23.59 2.25 2.30
CA VAL A 166 23.09 3.22 1.31
C VAL A 166 21.63 2.90 0.99
N SER A 167 21.27 1.63 0.80
CA SER A 167 19.87 1.23 0.60
C SER A 167 18.98 1.54 1.81
N ALA A 168 19.45 1.27 3.03
CA ALA A 168 18.71 1.61 4.25
C ALA A 168 18.51 3.13 4.40
N PHE A 169 19.52 3.92 4.05
CA PHE A 169 19.42 5.38 4.01
C PHE A 169 18.42 5.86 2.96
N ASP A 170 18.47 5.33 1.72
CA ASP A 170 17.55 5.70 0.65
C ASP A 170 16.08 5.44 1.08
N ILE A 171 15.81 4.27 1.70
CA ILE A 171 14.48 3.94 2.26
C ILE A 171 14.09 4.93 3.35
N TYR A 172 15.00 5.21 4.29
CA TYR A 172 14.72 6.13 5.41
C TYR A 172 14.41 7.56 4.91
N VAL A 173 15.12 8.05 3.89
CA VAL A 173 14.85 9.35 3.26
C VAL A 173 13.51 9.36 2.54
N GLU A 174 13.14 8.27 1.86
CA GLU A 174 11.85 8.14 1.17
C GLU A 174 10.68 8.25 2.17
N TRP A 175 10.76 7.56 3.31
CA TRP A 175 9.80 7.70 4.41
C TRP A 175 9.65 9.14 4.92
N HIS A 176 10.74 9.90 4.85
CA HIS A 176 10.83 11.28 5.29
C HIS A 176 10.61 12.28 4.15
N THR A 177 10.29 11.83 2.95
CA THR A 177 10.01 12.69 1.80
C THR A 177 8.50 12.90 1.69
N PRO A 178 7.99 14.14 1.83
CA PRO A 178 6.58 14.41 1.59
C PRO A 178 6.22 13.91 0.19
N LYS A 179 5.23 13.01 0.09
CA LYS A 179 4.71 12.59 -1.21
C LYS A 179 4.20 13.85 -1.92
N PRO A 180 4.60 14.10 -3.18
CA PRO A 180 4.08 15.23 -3.92
C PRO A 180 2.58 15.01 -4.13
N VAL A 181 1.75 15.70 -3.34
CA VAL A 181 0.32 15.75 -3.59
C VAL A 181 0.15 16.58 -4.85
N ARG A 182 -0.43 16.03 -5.92
CA ARG A 182 -0.86 16.84 -7.06
C ARG A 182 -1.71 17.99 -6.53
N ALA A 183 -1.23 19.23 -6.68
CA ALA A 183 -1.87 20.44 -6.15
C ALA A 183 -3.30 20.65 -6.69
N PHE A 184 -3.63 20.00 -7.81
CA PHE A 184 -4.96 19.94 -8.36
C PHE A 184 -5.26 18.49 -8.78
N LEU A 185 -6.23 17.87 -8.12
CA LEU A 185 -6.88 16.66 -8.65
C LEU A 185 -8.05 17.14 -9.51
N PRO A 186 -7.94 17.15 -10.84
CA PRO A 186 -9.08 17.48 -11.67
C PRO A 186 -10.16 16.43 -11.42
N HIS A 187 -11.40 16.85 -11.16
CA HIS A 187 -12.53 15.94 -11.33
C HIS A 187 -12.66 15.66 -12.83
N PRO A 188 -12.49 14.40 -13.29
CA PRO A 188 -12.88 14.02 -14.62
C PRO A 188 -14.38 14.26 -14.71
N SER A 189 -14.80 15.27 -15.48
CA SER A 189 -16.22 15.39 -15.84
C SER A 189 -16.62 14.15 -16.66
N SER A 190 -17.92 13.84 -16.74
CA SER A 190 -18.41 12.84 -17.70
C SER A 190 -17.94 13.10 -19.15
N GLU A 191 -17.54 14.34 -19.45
CA GLU A 191 -17.02 14.78 -20.74
C GLU A 191 -15.51 14.57 -20.91
N THR A 192 -14.75 14.38 -19.81
CA THR A 192 -13.30 14.05 -19.89
C THR A 192 -13.06 12.60 -20.29
N ARG A 193 -14.02 11.72 -20.01
CA ARG A 193 -14.01 10.37 -20.54
C ARG A 193 -14.44 10.37 -22.00
N SER A 194 -13.81 9.54 -22.82
CA SER A 194 -14.24 9.41 -24.20
C SER A 194 -15.68 8.89 -24.24
N PRO A 195 -16.58 9.45 -25.08
CA PRO A 195 -17.95 8.95 -25.22
C PRO A 195 -18.04 7.48 -25.67
N SER A 196 -16.93 6.94 -26.19
CA SER A 196 -16.79 5.54 -26.57
C SER A 196 -16.45 4.61 -25.40
N GLU A 197 -16.06 5.15 -24.25
CA GLU A 197 -15.73 4.34 -23.09
C GLU A 197 -16.99 3.83 -22.39
N PRO A 198 -17.05 2.54 -22.04
CA PRO A 198 -18.22 1.94 -21.43
C PRO A 198 -18.48 2.53 -20.03
N SER A 199 -19.72 2.92 -19.76
CA SER A 199 -20.21 3.36 -18.45
C SER A 199 -20.91 2.20 -17.74
N PRO A 200 -20.82 2.05 -16.41
CA PRO A 200 -21.49 0.96 -15.71
C PRO A 200 -23.01 1.19 -15.70
N THR A 201 -23.76 0.10 -15.78
CA THR A 201 -25.22 0.14 -15.62
C THR A 201 -25.60 0.12 -14.14
N PRO A 202 -26.86 0.42 -13.77
CA PRO A 202 -27.36 0.21 -12.41
C PRO A 202 -27.07 -1.20 -11.87
N GLU A 203 -27.20 -2.23 -12.71
CA GLU A 203 -26.93 -3.63 -12.34
C GLU A 203 -25.43 -3.88 -12.07
N ASP A 204 -24.54 -3.26 -12.84
CA ASP A 204 -23.09 -3.33 -12.57
C ASP A 204 -22.75 -2.66 -11.22
N ILE A 205 -23.40 -1.54 -10.89
CA ILE A 205 -23.26 -0.86 -9.60
C ILE A 205 -23.75 -1.76 -8.47
N ASP A 206 -24.96 -2.30 -8.61
CA ASP A 206 -25.59 -3.17 -7.61
C ASP A 206 -24.75 -4.46 -7.38
N GLU A 207 -24.13 -5.00 -8.43
CA GLU A 207 -23.19 -6.12 -8.30
C GLU A 207 -22.00 -5.74 -7.42
N LEU A 208 -21.33 -4.61 -7.65
CA LEU A 208 -20.21 -4.19 -6.81
C LEU A 208 -20.64 -3.92 -5.36
N LEU A 209 -21.79 -3.28 -5.18
CA LEU A 209 -22.34 -2.99 -3.84
C LEU A 209 -22.71 -4.26 -3.07
N SER A 210 -23.06 -5.35 -3.75
CA SER A 210 -23.30 -6.65 -3.10
C SER A 210 -22.08 -7.20 -2.36
N TYR A 211 -20.86 -6.76 -2.71
CA TYR A 211 -19.63 -7.14 -2.03
C TYR A 211 -19.34 -6.29 -0.79
N LEU A 212 -19.97 -5.12 -0.62
CA LEU A 212 -19.74 -4.24 0.53
C LEU A 212 -19.92 -4.98 1.88
N PRO A 213 -21.06 -5.62 2.18
CA PRO A 213 -21.22 -6.38 3.42
C PRO A 213 -20.38 -7.66 3.48
N ARG A 214 -19.84 -8.12 2.34
CA ARG A 214 -19.03 -9.35 2.23
C ARG A 214 -17.55 -9.11 2.48
N LEU A 215 -17.04 -7.95 2.07
CA LEU A 215 -15.66 -7.53 2.29
C LEU A 215 -15.51 -6.78 3.62
N TYR A 216 -16.58 -6.13 4.07
CA TYR A 216 -16.60 -5.30 5.27
C TYR A 216 -17.78 -5.62 6.20
N PRO A 217 -17.88 -6.83 6.76
CA PRO A 217 -18.87 -7.11 7.81
C PRO A 217 -18.73 -6.08 8.94
N ASP A 218 -19.85 -5.44 9.30
CA ASP A 218 -19.92 -4.36 10.30
C ASP A 218 -18.96 -3.18 10.04
N GLY A 219 -18.57 -2.99 8.77
CA GLY A 219 -17.63 -1.94 8.36
C GLY A 219 -16.16 -2.27 8.60
N VAL A 220 -15.82 -3.50 8.99
CA VAL A 220 -14.45 -3.94 9.26
C VAL A 220 -13.97 -4.89 8.17
N ALA A 221 -12.78 -4.67 7.62
CA ALA A 221 -12.23 -5.49 6.55
C ALA A 221 -12.00 -6.95 6.99
N ILE A 222 -12.39 -7.89 6.12
CA ILE A 222 -11.95 -9.28 6.23
C ILE A 222 -10.44 -9.39 6.00
N LYS A 223 -9.80 -10.43 6.52
CA LYS A 223 -8.52 -10.89 5.96
C LYS A 223 -8.76 -11.33 4.52
N THR A 224 -7.85 -10.97 3.62
CA THR A 224 -8.07 -11.11 2.17
C THR A 224 -7.36 -12.28 1.52
N TYR A 225 -6.21 -12.69 2.06
CA TYR A 225 -5.42 -13.80 1.56
C TYR A 225 -4.70 -14.56 2.67
N VAL A 226 -4.16 -15.72 2.30
CA VAL A 226 -3.16 -16.45 3.08
C VAL A 226 -1.88 -16.60 2.25
N VAL A 227 -0.74 -16.68 2.92
CA VAL A 227 0.53 -17.02 2.28
C VAL A 227 0.89 -18.44 2.73
N LYS A 228 1.03 -19.37 1.78
CA LYS A 228 1.40 -20.76 2.12
C LYS A 228 2.84 -20.81 2.61
N GLU A 229 3.11 -21.75 3.52
CA GLU A 229 4.48 -22.05 3.94
C GLU A 229 5.37 -22.30 2.72
N ASN A 230 6.57 -21.70 2.72
CA ASN A 230 7.56 -21.74 1.63
C ASN A 230 7.13 -21.05 0.32
N THR A 231 6.12 -20.19 0.35
CA THR A 231 5.75 -19.32 -0.78
C THR A 231 5.72 -17.86 -0.34
N TYR A 232 5.82 -16.96 -1.31
CA TYR A 232 5.70 -15.50 -1.09
C TYR A 232 4.46 -14.91 -1.76
N TRP A 233 3.63 -15.73 -2.40
CA TRP A 233 2.49 -15.29 -3.19
C TRP A 233 1.20 -15.35 -2.37
N PRO A 234 0.34 -14.33 -2.45
CA PRO A 234 -0.97 -14.35 -1.80
C PRO A 234 -1.89 -15.37 -2.48
N GLU A 235 -2.55 -16.21 -1.69
CA GLU A 235 -3.72 -16.98 -2.11
C GLU A 235 -4.96 -16.26 -1.58
N TYR A 236 -5.61 -15.51 -2.46
CA TYR A 236 -6.80 -14.72 -2.13
C TYR A 236 -8.01 -15.61 -1.83
N PHE A 237 -8.85 -15.16 -0.91
CA PHE A 237 -10.14 -15.79 -0.70
C PHE A 237 -11.07 -15.52 -1.88
N LYS A 238 -11.92 -16.50 -2.19
CA LYS A 238 -12.82 -16.45 -3.36
C LYS A 238 -13.65 -15.16 -3.47
N VAL A 239 -14.08 -14.59 -2.35
CA VAL A 239 -14.84 -13.33 -2.33
C VAL A 239 -14.04 -12.14 -2.89
N VAL A 240 -12.72 -12.12 -2.64
CA VAL A 240 -11.79 -11.11 -3.15
C VAL A 240 -11.62 -11.30 -4.66
N ASP A 241 -11.35 -12.53 -5.11
CA ASP A 241 -11.24 -12.85 -6.56
C ASP A 241 -12.53 -12.51 -7.32
N ASP A 242 -13.69 -12.85 -6.74
CA ASP A 242 -15.00 -12.58 -7.33
C ASP A 242 -15.24 -11.06 -7.46
N PHE A 243 -14.89 -10.28 -6.43
CA PHE A 243 -14.99 -8.82 -6.46
C PHE A 243 -14.07 -8.21 -7.53
N TYR A 244 -12.80 -8.61 -7.59
CA TYR A 244 -11.85 -8.07 -8.57
C TYR A 244 -12.20 -8.49 -10.00
N ARG A 245 -12.81 -9.66 -10.18
CA ARG A 245 -13.38 -10.03 -11.49
C ARG A 245 -14.56 -9.13 -11.88
N ALA A 246 -15.42 -8.75 -10.94
CA ALA A 246 -16.56 -7.86 -11.20
C ALA A 246 -16.09 -6.42 -11.48
N SER A 247 -15.21 -5.87 -10.64
CA SER A 247 -14.65 -4.52 -10.80
C SER A 247 -13.63 -4.42 -11.94
N GLY A 248 -13.16 -5.55 -12.47
CA GLY A 248 -12.30 -5.60 -13.66
C GLY A 248 -13.05 -5.61 -15.00
N LYS A 249 -14.40 -5.55 -14.99
CA LYS A 249 -15.18 -5.40 -16.24
C LYS A 249 -14.81 -4.10 -16.96
N GLY A 250 -14.98 -4.11 -18.29
CA GLY A 250 -14.65 -2.95 -19.13
C GLY A 250 -15.36 -1.67 -18.70
N CYS A 251 -16.61 -1.75 -18.25
CA CYS A 251 -17.38 -0.60 -17.76
C CYS A 251 -16.81 0.05 -16.49
N TRP A 252 -15.87 -0.57 -15.80
CA TRP A 252 -15.18 -0.01 -14.64
C TRP A 252 -13.76 0.47 -14.97
N THR A 253 -13.29 0.25 -16.21
CA THR A 253 -11.91 0.51 -16.60
C THR A 253 -11.74 1.92 -17.16
N ASP A 254 -10.76 2.63 -16.63
CA ASP A 254 -10.21 3.88 -17.17
C ASP A 254 -8.78 3.60 -17.69
N PHE A 255 -8.57 3.74 -19.00
CA PHE A 255 -7.27 3.46 -19.59
C PHE A 255 -6.22 4.53 -19.30
N ASP A 256 -6.64 5.74 -18.90
CA ASP A 256 -5.75 6.87 -18.63
C ASP A 256 -5.66 7.23 -17.13
N TYR A 257 -6.04 6.28 -16.27
CA TYR A 257 -6.14 6.45 -14.81
C TYR A 257 -4.89 7.03 -14.13
N ILE A 258 -3.70 6.80 -14.69
CA ILE A 258 -2.43 7.37 -14.18
C ILE A 258 -2.41 8.88 -14.41
N ASN A 259 -2.80 9.35 -15.59
CA ASN A 259 -2.83 10.77 -15.92
C ASN A 259 -3.97 11.47 -15.18
N HIS A 260 -5.06 10.77 -14.88
CA HIS A 260 -6.12 11.27 -14.02
C HIS A 260 -5.75 11.33 -12.53
N GLY A 261 -4.65 10.68 -12.11
CA GLY A 261 -4.13 10.80 -10.74
C GLY A 261 -4.81 9.86 -9.73
N ALA A 262 -5.22 8.66 -10.18
CA ALA A 262 -5.96 7.71 -9.35
C ALA A 262 -5.34 7.42 -7.97
N GLY A 263 -4.01 7.33 -7.88
CA GLY A 263 -3.31 7.11 -6.61
C GLY A 263 -3.50 8.27 -5.62
N ASP A 264 -3.42 9.51 -6.10
CA ASP A 264 -3.61 10.71 -5.28
C ASP A 264 -5.08 10.86 -4.83
N MET A 265 -6.03 10.46 -5.68
CA MET A 265 -7.46 10.44 -5.34
C MET A 265 -7.74 9.50 -4.16
N LEU A 266 -7.14 8.31 -4.16
CA LEU A 266 -7.33 7.28 -3.13
C LEU A 266 -6.83 7.73 -1.74
N GLU A 267 -5.79 8.56 -1.71
CA GLU A 267 -5.21 9.08 -0.46
C GLU A 267 -5.98 10.30 0.09
N ASN A 268 -6.99 10.82 -0.63
CA ASN A 268 -7.73 12.03 -0.28
C ASN A 268 -9.21 11.75 0.03
N ASP A 269 -9.54 11.61 1.31
CA ASP A 269 -10.90 11.32 1.77
C ASP A 269 -11.93 12.40 1.38
N ALA A 270 -11.53 13.67 1.39
CA ALA A 270 -12.40 14.79 1.00
C ALA A 270 -12.72 14.76 -0.50
N TYR A 271 -11.78 14.26 -1.31
CA TYR A 271 -11.98 14.03 -2.73
C TYR A 271 -12.95 12.86 -2.97
N ILE A 272 -12.71 11.71 -2.34
CA ILE A 272 -13.57 10.53 -2.47
C ILE A 272 -15.02 10.85 -2.07
N ALA A 273 -15.23 11.67 -1.04
CA ALA A 273 -16.57 12.08 -0.61
C ALA A 273 -17.37 12.82 -1.70
N GLN A 274 -16.69 13.49 -2.64
CA GLN A 274 -17.28 14.30 -3.71
C GLN A 274 -17.17 13.64 -5.10
N ALA A 275 -16.39 12.56 -5.20
CA ALA A 275 -16.09 11.84 -6.44
C ALA A 275 -17.36 11.50 -7.24
N ASN A 276 -17.31 11.68 -8.56
CA ASN A 276 -18.38 11.26 -9.46
C ASN A 276 -18.15 9.81 -9.95
N LEU A 277 -19.00 9.32 -10.86
CA LEU A 277 -18.87 7.95 -11.36
C LEU A 277 -17.56 7.71 -12.14
N ALA A 278 -17.08 8.71 -12.90
CA ALA A 278 -15.81 8.63 -13.62
C ALA A 278 -14.62 8.52 -12.65
N ASP A 279 -14.63 9.30 -11.56
CA ASP A 279 -13.65 9.18 -10.47
C ASP A 279 -13.61 7.78 -9.87
N ILE A 280 -14.79 7.18 -9.65
CA ILE A 280 -14.89 5.82 -9.11
C ILE A 280 -14.26 4.80 -10.06
N GLN A 281 -14.51 4.90 -11.37
CA GLN A 281 -13.89 4.04 -12.38
C GLN A 281 -12.35 4.18 -12.37
N THR A 282 -11.86 5.41 -12.31
CA THR A 282 -10.43 5.74 -12.23
C THR A 282 -9.77 5.09 -11.00
N MET A 283 -10.35 5.26 -9.82
CA MET A 283 -9.84 4.68 -8.58
C MET A 283 -9.94 3.14 -8.57
N LEU A 284 -11.05 2.57 -9.04
CA LEU A 284 -11.21 1.10 -9.14
C LEU A 284 -10.21 0.49 -10.12
N THR A 285 -9.86 1.20 -11.20
CA THR A 285 -8.85 0.74 -12.15
C THR A 285 -7.48 0.67 -11.50
N TYR A 286 -7.11 1.67 -10.69
CA TYR A 286 -5.88 1.64 -9.92
C TYR A 286 -5.84 0.42 -9.00
N CYS A 287 -6.90 0.21 -8.21
CA CYS A 287 -7.01 -0.93 -7.30
C CYS A 287 -6.91 -2.28 -8.03
N ASN A 288 -7.46 -2.40 -9.25
CA ASN A 288 -7.39 -3.64 -10.04
C ASN A 288 -6.00 -3.89 -10.64
N ARG A 289 -5.36 -2.84 -11.15
CA ARG A 289 -4.13 -2.98 -11.94
C ARG A 289 -2.87 -3.09 -11.10
N GLY A 290 -2.90 -2.61 -9.85
CA GLY A 290 -1.73 -2.63 -8.98
C GLY A 290 -1.19 -4.04 -8.66
N GLU A 291 -2.04 -5.07 -8.67
CA GLU A 291 -1.61 -6.47 -8.46
C GLU A 291 -0.58 -6.93 -9.50
N ARG A 292 -0.56 -6.33 -10.70
CA ARG A 292 0.45 -6.64 -11.72
C ARG A 292 1.87 -6.20 -11.35
N PHE A 293 1.99 -5.31 -10.36
CA PHE A 293 3.24 -4.66 -9.99
C PHE A 293 3.67 -4.98 -8.55
N CYS A 294 2.73 -5.36 -7.69
CA CYS A 294 2.98 -5.67 -6.31
C CYS A 294 2.01 -6.77 -5.86
N ASP A 295 2.55 -7.95 -5.55
CA ASP A 295 1.74 -9.05 -5.01
C ASP A 295 1.16 -8.65 -3.65
N GLY A 296 -0.12 -8.94 -3.45
CA GLY A 296 -0.80 -8.56 -2.21
C GLY A 296 -1.50 -7.20 -2.30
N HIS A 297 -1.36 -6.47 -3.42
CA HIS A 297 -1.95 -5.15 -3.62
C HIS A 297 -3.48 -5.17 -3.49
N ASN A 298 -4.14 -6.15 -4.10
CA ASN A 298 -5.59 -6.33 -4.03
C ASN A 298 -6.05 -6.50 -2.58
N GLY A 299 -5.31 -7.30 -1.81
CA GLY A 299 -5.56 -7.47 -0.38
C GLY A 299 -5.38 -6.17 0.39
N TRP A 300 -4.27 -5.47 0.13
CA TRP A 300 -3.94 -4.20 0.77
C TRP A 300 -5.01 -3.12 0.54
N MET A 301 -5.56 -3.02 -0.67
CA MET A 301 -6.63 -2.05 -0.99
C MET A 301 -7.93 -2.29 -0.22
N ILE A 302 -8.24 -3.54 0.10
CA ILE A 302 -9.38 -3.90 0.95
C ILE A 302 -9.04 -3.65 2.42
N GLU A 303 -7.91 -4.20 2.88
CA GLU A 303 -7.55 -4.23 4.30
C GLU A 303 -7.28 -2.83 4.88
N LYS A 304 -6.76 -1.90 4.06
CA LYS A 304 -6.58 -0.48 4.43
C LYS A 304 -7.85 0.37 4.28
N GLY A 305 -8.95 -0.22 3.79
CA GLY A 305 -10.25 0.46 3.69
C GLY A 305 -10.37 1.43 2.51
N TYR A 306 -9.45 1.44 1.56
CA TYR A 306 -9.59 2.24 0.34
C TYR A 306 -10.84 1.82 -0.45
N LEU A 307 -11.03 0.51 -0.67
CA LEU A 307 -12.24 0.02 -1.33
C LEU A 307 -13.51 0.28 -0.52
N LEU A 308 -13.46 0.31 0.81
CA LEU A 308 -14.61 0.66 1.64
C LEU A 308 -15.09 2.09 1.34
N LYS A 309 -14.15 3.05 1.25
CA LYS A 309 -14.46 4.45 0.94
C LYS A 309 -15.08 4.58 -0.45
N ILE A 310 -14.49 3.90 -1.45
CA ILE A 310 -15.02 3.88 -2.83
C ILE A 310 -16.43 3.29 -2.87
N LEU A 311 -16.66 2.12 -2.27
CA LEU A 311 -17.97 1.45 -2.30
C LEU A 311 -19.04 2.24 -1.54
N ARG A 312 -18.69 2.89 -0.43
CA ARG A 312 -19.60 3.80 0.27
C ARG A 312 -19.99 5.00 -0.60
N ARG A 313 -19.02 5.60 -1.30
CA ARG A 313 -19.30 6.68 -2.24
C ARG A 313 -20.18 6.21 -3.40
N LEU A 314 -19.87 5.04 -3.97
CA LEU A 314 -20.67 4.45 -5.04
C LEU A 314 -22.12 4.17 -4.59
N ASN A 315 -22.32 3.74 -3.34
CA ASN A 315 -23.65 3.57 -2.76
C ASN A 315 -24.43 4.90 -2.68
N VAL A 316 -23.76 6.00 -2.34
CA VAL A 316 -24.37 7.34 -2.36
C VAL A 316 -24.76 7.74 -3.78
N LEU A 317 -23.88 7.53 -4.76
CA LEU A 317 -24.18 7.82 -6.18
C LEU A 317 -25.36 6.97 -6.69
N ARG A 318 -25.45 5.71 -6.28
CA ARG A 318 -26.56 4.81 -6.65
C ARG A 318 -27.90 5.29 -6.11
N GLY A 319 -27.92 5.85 -4.91
CA GLY A 319 -29.12 6.37 -4.24
C GLY A 319 -29.47 7.83 -4.57
N ALA A 320 -28.62 8.55 -5.30
CA ALA A 320 -28.84 9.96 -5.67
C ALA A 320 -29.61 10.15 -6.99
N ASP A 321 -29.86 9.08 -7.75
CA ASP A 321 -30.55 9.10 -9.06
C ASP A 321 -31.96 8.45 -9.03
N LEU A 322 -32.67 8.51 -7.90
CA LEU A 322 -34.12 8.22 -7.78
C LEU A 322 -34.89 9.43 -7.24
#